data_AF-A0A819Z5T9-F1
#
_entry.id   AF-A0A819Z5T9-F1
#
_cell.length_a   1.000
_cell.length_b   1.000
_cell.length_c   1.000
_cell.angle_alpha   90.00
_cell.angle_beta   90.00
_cell.angle_gamma   90.00
#
_symmetry.space_group_name_H-M   'P 1'
#
loop_
_entity.id
_entity.type
_entity.pdbx_description
1 polymer ?
#
loop_
_entity_poly.entity_id
_entity_poly.type
_entity_poly.pdbx_seq_one_letter_code
_entity_poly.pdbx_strand_id
1 'polypeptide(L)'
;MIVLISIFLSCLLKYSAANQTITVSTKYGDVLGYETDMARIFYGIPFAQPPVGDLRWNRPVPVSKWAPNVLNATTRAPACPQPPCGGIPSLLCPTKVKIRMLFFFVIMYLPRRN
;
A
#
# COMPACT_ATOMS: atom_id res chain seq x y z
N MET A 1 7.95 -19.79 43.71
CA MET A 1 6.67 -19.39 43.07
C MET A 1 6.75 -18.04 42.36
N ILE A 2 7.37 -17.01 42.95
CA ILE A 2 7.52 -15.66 42.35
C ILE A 2 8.39 -15.65 41.06
N VAL A 3 9.43 -16.49 40.99
CA VAL A 3 10.34 -16.58 39.82
C VAL A 3 9.66 -17.18 38.58
N LEU A 4 8.66 -18.05 38.77
CA LEU A 4 7.91 -18.64 37.66
C LEU A 4 6.91 -17.64 37.06
N ILE A 5 6.36 -16.76 37.89
CA ILE A 5 5.42 -15.70 37.48
C ILE A 5 6.16 -14.62 36.67
N SER A 6 7.40 -14.27 37.03
CA SER A 6 8.21 -13.30 36.28
C SER A 6 8.68 -13.82 34.91
N ILE A 7 8.98 -15.11 34.79
CA ILE A 7 9.29 -15.74 33.49
C ILE A 7 8.07 -15.73 32.57
N PHE A 8 6.88 -16.07 33.10
CA PHE A 8 5.63 -16.08 32.34
C PHE A 8 5.21 -14.66 31.90
N LEU A 9 5.36 -13.66 32.76
CA LEU A 9 5.03 -12.26 32.45
C LEU A 9 5.99 -11.62 31.42
N SER A 10 7.27 -12.03 31.42
CA SER A 10 8.23 -11.60 30.40
C SER A 10 7.97 -12.19 29.01
N CYS A 11 7.32 -13.36 28.95
CA CYS A 11 6.97 -14.03 27.70
C CYS A 11 5.76 -13.37 27.02
N LEU A 12 4.78 -12.94 27.81
CA LEU A 12 3.54 -12.30 27.32
C LEU A 12 3.78 -10.93 26.65
N LEU A 13 4.83 -10.20 27.03
CA LEU A 13 5.16 -8.90 26.45
C LEU A 13 5.83 -8.97 25.06
N LYS A 14 6.24 -10.17 24.60
CA LYS A 14 7.01 -10.33 23.35
C LYS A 14 6.16 -10.68 22.13
N TYR A 15 4.85 -10.84 22.29
CA TYR A 15 3.98 -11.20 21.17
C TYR A 15 3.45 -9.95 20.46
N SER A 16 4.28 -9.35 19.60
CA SER A 16 3.81 -8.32 18.65
C SER A 16 3.65 -8.96 17.27
N ALA A 17 2.40 -9.11 16.83
CA ALA A 17 2.08 -9.48 15.45
C ALA A 17 2.23 -8.26 14.53
N ALA A 18 3.47 -7.82 14.32
CA ALA A 18 3.77 -6.76 13.36
C ALA A 18 3.97 -7.37 11.97
N ASN A 19 3.22 -6.88 10.96
CA ASN A 19 3.47 -7.25 9.57
C ASN A 19 4.93 -6.89 9.21
N GLN A 20 5.67 -7.87 8.68
CA GLN A 20 7.06 -7.66 8.30
C GLN A 20 7.12 -6.78 7.06
N THR A 21 8.00 -5.77 7.03
CA THR A 21 8.20 -4.95 5.84
C THR A 21 9.07 -5.71 4.83
N ILE A 22 8.78 -5.54 3.54
CA ILE A 22 9.51 -6.21 2.45
C ILE A 22 9.78 -5.22 1.32
N THR A 23 11.00 -5.24 0.78
CA THR A 23 11.40 -4.42 -0.37
C THR A 23 11.63 -5.29 -1.59
N VAL A 24 11.07 -4.89 -2.74
CA VAL A 24 11.24 -5.58 -4.03
C VAL A 24 11.74 -4.59 -5.07
N SER A 25 12.79 -4.99 -5.80
CA SER A 25 13.33 -4.18 -6.90
C SER A 25 12.52 -4.33 -8.17
N THR A 26 12.27 -3.21 -8.84
CA THR A 26 11.57 -3.16 -10.15
C THR A 26 12.39 -2.36 -11.15
N LYS A 27 12.05 -2.42 -12.44
CA LYS A 27 12.69 -1.61 -13.48
C LYS A 27 12.58 -0.09 -13.26
N TYR A 28 11.67 0.36 -12.41
CA TYR A 28 11.43 1.77 -12.10
C TYR A 28 12.10 2.23 -10.78
N GLY A 29 12.55 1.29 -9.95
CA GLY A 29 13.11 1.51 -8.62
C GLY A 29 12.56 0.53 -7.59
N ASP A 30 13.02 0.66 -6.35
CA ASP A 30 12.62 -0.24 -5.27
C ASP A 30 11.25 0.13 -4.72
N VAL A 31 10.51 -0.88 -4.26
CA VAL A 31 9.16 -0.74 -3.69
C VAL A 31 9.09 -1.42 -2.34
N LEU A 32 8.72 -0.66 -1.31
CA LEU A 32 8.51 -1.12 0.06
C LEU A 32 7.04 -1.50 0.28
N GLY A 33 6.75 -2.77 0.52
CA GLY A 33 5.45 -3.28 0.93
C GLY A 33 5.52 -3.94 2.31
N TYR A 34 4.52 -4.77 2.60
CA TYR A 34 4.53 -5.61 3.79
C TYR A 34 4.08 -7.03 3.47
N GLU A 35 4.54 -7.96 4.28
CA GLU A 35 4.25 -9.39 4.18
C GLU A 35 3.42 -9.82 5.39
N THR A 36 2.39 -10.62 5.12
CA THR A 36 1.58 -11.33 6.10
C THR A 36 1.87 -12.83 5.99
N ASP A 37 1.24 -13.63 6.84
CA ASP A 37 1.34 -15.09 6.76
C ASP A 37 0.79 -15.64 5.44
N MET A 38 -0.11 -14.90 4.78
CA MET A 38 -0.79 -15.34 3.57
C MET A 38 -0.23 -14.73 2.29
N ALA A 39 0.23 -13.47 2.35
CA ALA A 39 0.56 -12.72 1.14
C ALA A 39 1.56 -11.59 1.38
N ARG A 40 2.26 -11.23 0.31
CA ARG A 40 2.98 -9.97 0.15
C ARG A 40 2.06 -8.96 -0.50
N ILE A 41 1.95 -7.78 0.11
CA ILE A 41 0.98 -6.76 -0.25
C ILE A 41 1.71 -5.46 -0.57
N PHE A 42 1.39 -4.91 -1.74
CA PHE A 42 1.90 -3.62 -2.19
C PHE A 42 0.74 -2.77 -2.71
N TYR A 43 0.49 -1.64 -2.07
CA TYR A 43 -0.52 -0.67 -2.46
C TYR A 43 0.08 0.50 -3.21
N GLY A 44 -0.71 1.16 -4.05
CA GLY A 44 -0.33 2.50 -4.51
C GLY A 44 0.88 2.50 -5.44
N ILE A 45 1.12 1.43 -6.21
CA ILE A 45 2.24 1.40 -7.18
C ILE A 45 1.79 2.09 -8.46
N PRO A 46 2.46 3.18 -8.91
CA PRO A 46 2.06 3.91 -10.08
C PRO A 46 2.38 3.10 -11.35
N PHE A 47 1.41 2.97 -12.25
CA PHE A 47 1.60 2.33 -13.56
C PHE A 47 1.60 3.33 -14.73
N ALA A 48 1.09 4.54 -14.53
CA ALA A 48 1.20 5.67 -15.47
C ALA A 48 1.40 7.00 -14.73
N GLN A 49 1.79 8.06 -15.45
CA GLN A 49 1.91 9.41 -14.90
C GLN A 49 0.55 9.98 -14.52
N PRO A 50 0.46 10.79 -13.44
CA PRO A 50 -0.80 11.42 -13.06
C PRO A 50 -1.39 12.31 -14.17
N PRO A 51 -2.70 12.24 -14.48
CA PRO A 51 -3.31 12.84 -15.66
C PRO A 51 -3.80 14.26 -15.33
N VAL A 52 -2.88 15.06 -14.81
CA VAL A 52 -3.15 16.43 -14.38
C VAL A 52 -2.49 17.42 -15.33
N GLY A 53 -2.98 18.66 -15.33
CA GLY A 53 -2.51 19.67 -16.29
C GLY A 53 -2.73 19.21 -17.72
N ASP A 54 -1.69 19.28 -18.53
CA ASP A 54 -1.72 18.92 -19.95
C ASP A 54 -1.94 17.42 -20.21
N LEU A 55 -1.75 16.56 -19.20
CA LEU A 55 -2.05 15.13 -19.31
C LEU A 55 -3.53 14.81 -19.10
N ARG A 56 -4.34 15.81 -18.72
CA ARG A 56 -5.78 15.60 -18.54
C ARG A 56 -6.43 15.32 -19.89
N TRP A 57 -7.31 14.31 -19.93
CA TRP A 57 -8.01 13.88 -21.15
C TRP A 57 -7.12 13.32 -22.26
N ASN A 58 -5.87 13.01 -21.93
CA ASN A 58 -4.92 12.37 -22.83
C ASN A 58 -4.71 10.89 -22.46
N ARG A 59 -4.08 10.14 -23.38
CA ARG A 59 -3.73 8.74 -23.14
C ARG A 59 -2.75 8.61 -21.96
N PRO A 60 -2.81 7.52 -21.17
CA PRO A 60 -1.86 7.29 -20.09
C PRO A 60 -0.42 7.30 -20.60
N VAL A 61 0.44 8.06 -19.92
CA VAL A 61 1.88 8.13 -20.22
C VAL A 61 2.64 7.23 -19.25
N PRO A 62 3.67 6.48 -19.67
CA PRO A 62 4.48 5.65 -18.77
C PRO A 62 5.10 6.45 -17.62
N VAL A 63 5.14 5.83 -16.43
CA VAL A 63 5.76 6.45 -15.25
C VAL A 63 7.24 6.72 -15.46
N SER A 64 7.71 7.85 -14.92
CA SER A 64 9.12 8.07 -14.70
C SER A 64 9.65 7.11 -13.63
N LYS A 65 10.92 6.71 -13.76
CA LYS A 65 11.60 5.96 -12.71
C LYS A 65 11.65 6.80 -11.44
N TRP A 66 11.43 6.17 -10.29
CA TRP A 66 11.61 6.80 -8.97
C TRP A 66 12.96 6.48 -8.34
N ALA A 67 13.71 5.52 -8.89
CA ALA A 67 15.10 5.28 -8.55
C ALA A 67 15.91 6.60 -8.57
N PRO A 68 16.80 6.84 -7.60
CA PRO A 68 17.29 5.89 -6.58
C PRO A 68 16.41 5.79 -5.32
N ASN A 69 15.26 6.46 -5.26
CA ASN A 69 14.39 6.42 -4.09
C ASN A 69 13.65 5.08 -3.97
N VAL A 70 13.11 4.80 -2.78
CA VAL A 70 12.22 3.67 -2.52
C VAL A 70 10.78 4.18 -2.48
N LEU A 71 9.89 3.57 -3.25
CA LEU A 71 8.46 3.87 -3.23
C LEU A 71 7.80 3.16 -2.04
N ASN A 72 7.19 3.93 -1.13
CA ASN A 72 6.41 3.37 -0.02
C ASN A 72 5.02 2.93 -0.48
N ALA A 73 4.83 1.61 -0.60
CA ALA A 73 3.61 0.91 -0.99
C ALA A 73 2.92 0.21 0.18
N THR A 74 3.14 0.65 1.43
CA THR A 74 2.50 0.07 2.63
C THR A 74 1.09 0.63 2.89
N THR A 75 0.73 1.75 2.24
CA THR A 75 -0.55 2.44 2.46
C THR A 75 -1.35 2.59 1.18
N ARG A 76 -2.69 2.52 1.28
CA ARG A 76 -3.58 2.74 0.14
C ARG A 76 -3.47 4.16 -0.41
N ALA A 77 -3.45 4.27 -1.73
CA ALA A 77 -3.48 5.56 -2.42
C ALA A 77 -4.91 6.18 -2.42
N PRO A 78 -5.06 7.52 -2.58
CA PRO A 78 -6.35 8.21 -2.47
C PRO A 78 -7.29 7.99 -3.66
N ALA A 79 -8.52 7.51 -3.47
CA ALA A 79 -9.43 7.18 -4.57
C ALA A 79 -9.69 8.31 -5.60
N CYS A 80 -10.22 7.92 -6.76
CA CYS A 80 -10.66 8.86 -7.80
C CYS A 80 -11.73 9.83 -7.27
N PRO A 81 -11.72 11.10 -7.71
CA PRO A 81 -12.83 12.00 -7.51
C PRO A 81 -14.08 11.45 -8.17
N GLN A 82 -15.08 11.20 -7.35
CA GLN A 82 -16.41 10.79 -7.76
C GLN A 82 -17.40 11.61 -6.93
N PRO A 83 -18.62 11.82 -7.44
CA PRO A 83 -19.71 12.36 -6.62
C PRO A 83 -19.83 11.58 -5.30
N PRO A 84 -20.41 12.20 -4.25
CA PRO A 84 -20.64 11.51 -2.98
C PRO A 84 -21.24 10.14 -3.24
N CYS A 85 -20.69 9.13 -2.55
CA CYS A 85 -21.09 7.74 -2.65
C CYS A 85 -22.61 7.61 -2.48
N GLY A 86 -23.36 7.63 -3.59
CA GLY A 86 -24.81 7.80 -3.61
C GLY A 86 -25.52 6.56 -3.07
N GLY A 87 -25.77 6.53 -1.76
CA GLY A 87 -26.47 5.44 -1.07
C GLY A 87 -25.57 4.29 -0.58
N ILE A 88 -24.25 4.40 -0.72
CA ILE A 88 -23.31 3.40 -0.17
C ILE A 88 -23.04 3.74 1.30
N PRO A 89 -23.05 2.76 2.23
CA PRO A 89 -22.65 3.00 3.61
C PRO A 89 -21.30 3.70 3.68
N SER A 90 -21.18 4.69 4.57
CA SER A 90 -19.97 5.51 4.76
C SER A 90 -18.71 4.68 5.04
N LEU A 91 -18.85 3.46 5.56
CA LEU A 91 -17.78 2.46 5.74
C LEU A 91 -17.07 2.03 4.43
N LEU A 92 -17.78 2.07 3.30
CA LEU A 92 -17.25 1.66 1.99
C LEU A 92 -16.81 2.86 1.15
N CYS A 93 -17.10 4.09 1.60
CA CYS A 93 -16.76 5.29 0.86
C CYS A 93 -15.29 5.66 1.12
N PRO A 94 -14.50 5.97 0.06
CA PRO A 94 -13.11 6.33 0.24
C PRO A 94 -12.97 7.65 1.02
N THR A 95 -12.25 7.59 2.14
CA THR A 95 -12.01 8.75 3.03
C THR A 95 -11.01 9.77 2.47
N LYS A 96 -10.21 9.36 1.47
CA LYS A 96 -9.24 10.23 0.79
C LYS A 96 -9.46 10.14 -0.72
N VAL A 97 -9.65 11.30 -1.35
CA VAL A 97 -9.95 11.43 -2.78
C VAL A 97 -8.98 12.43 -3.41
N LYS A 98 -8.43 12.13 -4.60
CA LYS A 98 -7.47 13.02 -5.28
C LYS A 98 -7.53 12.91 -6.81
N ILE A 99 -7.56 14.05 -7.50
CA ILE A 99 -7.62 14.15 -8.98
C ILE A 99 -6.49 13.40 -9.70
N ARG A 100 -5.32 13.23 -9.06
CA ARG A 100 -4.17 12.50 -9.62
C ARG A 100 -4.38 10.98 -9.78
N MET A 101 -5.55 10.42 -9.41
CA MET A 101 -5.73 8.98 -9.21
C MET A 101 -6.68 8.28 -10.21
N LEU A 102 -7.07 8.92 -11.33
CA LEU A 102 -7.87 8.33 -12.42
C LEU A 102 -7.26 7.02 -13.01
N PHE A 103 -7.26 5.91 -12.27
CA PHE A 103 -6.59 4.65 -12.61
C PHE A 103 -5.08 4.80 -12.82
N PHE A 104 -4.30 5.11 -11.77
CA PHE A 104 -2.82 5.14 -11.89
C PHE A 104 -2.12 4.19 -10.97
N PHE A 105 -2.82 3.63 -9.99
CA PHE A 105 -2.19 2.86 -8.96
C PHE A 105 -2.76 1.45 -8.94
N VAL A 106 -1.88 0.46 -8.93
CA VAL A 106 -2.26 -0.94 -8.76
C VAL A 106 -2.07 -1.37 -7.30
N ILE A 107 -2.85 -2.37 -6.91
CA ILE A 107 -2.65 -3.11 -5.68
C ILE A 107 -2.22 -4.52 -6.07
N MET A 108 -1.06 -4.96 -5.58
CA MET A 108 -0.55 -6.30 -5.84
C MET A 108 -0.62 -7.15 -4.57
N TYR A 109 -1.26 -8.31 -4.71
CA TYR A 109 -1.29 -9.38 -3.71
C TYR A 109 -0.57 -10.58 -4.31
N LEU A 110 0.57 -10.95 -3.73
CA LEU A 110 1.32 -12.13 -4.12
C LEU A 110 1.22 -13.16 -2.99
N PRO A 111 0.79 -14.42 -3.24
CA PRO A 111 0.76 -15.43 -2.21
C PRO A 111 2.16 -15.69 -1.67
N ARG A 112 2.27 -15.94 -0.36
CA ARG A 112 3.53 -16.36 0.26
C ARG A 112 3.88 -17.77 -0.23
N ARG A 113 4.85 -17.90 -1.13
CA ARG A 113 5.42 -19.22 -1.44
C ARG A 113 6.23 -19.67 -0.23
N ASN A 114 5.94 -20.88 0.25
CA ASN A 114 6.79 -21.62 1.19
C ASN A 114 8.18 -21.85 0.60
#